data_AF-A0A7G8EF48-F1
#
_entry.id   AF-A0A7G8EF48-F1
#
_cell.length_a   1.000
_cell.length_b   1.000
_cell.length_c   1.000
_cell.angle_alpha   90.00
_cell.angle_beta   90.00
_cell.angle_gamma   90.00
#
_symmetry.space_group_name_H-M   'P 1'
#
loop_
_entity.id
_entity.type
_entity.pdbx_description
1 polymer ?
#
loop_
_entity_poly.entity_id
_entity_poly.type
_entity_poly.pdbx_seq_one_letter_code
_entity_poly.pdbx_strand_id
1 'polypeptide(L)'
;MGCRLGRSVAAVLAMVSLASLASRPVRAESWDRIGRYASLIRRAGTETMVAKDCPPSLLGAFHSQRNALLLCANNLDNDPKQIWVVLAHESAHVMQYCHGGALLADHQVDEALEAIEARSRTTFQELRLYHQSQHREEIEARLVQGLPPQEVEALFRSFCADRLLRGSVPVPPGVSPEPPETP
;
A
#
# COMPACT_ATOMS: atom_id res chain seq x y z
N MET A 1 25.95 -77.60 18.57
CA MET A 1 24.49 -77.40 18.65
C MET A 1 24.19 -76.06 19.32
N GLY A 2 23.22 -75.31 18.79
CA GLY A 2 22.50 -74.15 19.39
C GLY A 2 23.32 -72.86 19.60
N CYS A 3 23.13 -71.79 18.80
CA CYS A 3 22.09 -70.72 18.86
C CYS A 3 22.29 -69.73 20.05
N ARG A 4 22.13 -68.40 19.96
CA ARG A 4 21.82 -67.42 18.91
C ARG A 4 21.93 -65.99 19.53
N LEU A 5 22.23 -65.02 18.68
CA LEU A 5 21.78 -63.59 18.65
C LEU A 5 22.02 -62.60 19.81
N GLY A 6 22.57 -61.45 19.43
CA GLY A 6 22.27 -60.12 20.01
C GLY A 6 23.50 -59.21 20.04
N ARG A 7 23.51 -57.95 19.60
CA ARG A 7 22.51 -57.03 19.04
C ARG A 7 23.27 -56.10 18.08
N SER A 8 22.79 -55.95 16.85
CA SER A 8 23.20 -54.87 15.96
C SER A 8 22.73 -53.54 16.55
N VAL A 9 23.63 -52.58 16.70
CA VAL A 9 23.26 -51.17 16.87
C VAL A 9 23.57 -50.50 15.54
N ALA A 10 22.59 -50.55 14.65
CA ALA A 10 22.59 -49.72 13.45
C ALA A 10 22.41 -48.27 13.91
N ALA A 11 23.47 -47.46 13.77
CA ALA A 11 23.37 -46.02 13.94
C ALA A 11 22.53 -45.46 12.79
N VAL A 12 21.26 -45.15 13.09
CA VAL A 12 20.39 -44.40 12.18
C VAL A 12 20.91 -42.96 12.14
N LEU A 13 21.63 -42.63 11.06
CA LEU A 13 21.97 -41.25 10.73
C LEU A 13 20.66 -40.48 10.50
N ALA A 14 20.34 -39.61 11.46
CA ALA A 14 19.23 -38.68 11.36
C ALA A 14 19.44 -37.77 10.15
N MET A 15 18.53 -37.89 9.17
CA MET A 15 18.42 -36.96 8.06
C MET A 15 17.98 -35.60 8.64
N VAL A 16 18.92 -34.68 8.80
CA VAL A 16 18.61 -33.27 9.04
C VAL A 16 17.94 -32.75 7.78
N SER A 17 16.62 -32.62 7.81
CA SER A 17 15.87 -31.94 6.78
C SER A 17 16.35 -30.48 6.71
N LEU A 18 17.07 -30.13 5.65
CA LEU A 18 17.20 -28.73 5.25
C LEU A 18 15.80 -28.24 4.91
N ALA A 19 15.13 -27.62 5.87
CA ALA A 19 13.99 -26.77 5.58
C ALA A 19 14.49 -25.71 4.60
N SER A 20 14.10 -25.86 3.34
CA SER A 20 14.35 -24.84 2.32
C SER A 20 13.72 -23.55 2.81
N LEU A 21 14.57 -22.60 3.22
CA LEU A 21 14.22 -21.19 3.24
C LEU A 21 13.96 -20.81 1.78
N ALA A 22 12.78 -21.14 1.28
CA ALA A 22 12.25 -20.57 0.07
C ALA A 22 12.07 -19.09 0.38
N SER A 23 13.12 -18.30 0.15
CA SER A 23 13.02 -16.87 -0.07
C SER A 23 11.98 -16.71 -1.17
N ARG A 24 10.73 -16.43 -0.78
CA ARG A 24 9.70 -16.10 -1.75
C ARG A 24 10.29 -14.93 -2.53
N PRO A 25 10.42 -15.03 -3.86
CA PRO A 25 10.93 -13.90 -4.63
C PRO A 25 10.07 -12.70 -4.23
N VAL A 26 10.73 -11.60 -3.83
CA VAL A 26 10.08 -10.29 -3.72
C VAL A 26 9.40 -10.11 -5.07
N ARG A 27 8.10 -10.37 -5.09
CA ARG A 27 7.35 -10.46 -6.34
C ARG A 27 7.37 -9.04 -6.86
N ALA A 28 8.10 -8.80 -7.96
CA ALA A 28 8.02 -7.54 -8.68
C ALA A 28 6.55 -7.13 -8.77
N GLU A 29 6.28 -5.85 -8.53
CA GLU A 29 4.91 -5.32 -8.54
C GLU A 29 4.18 -5.83 -9.78
N SER A 30 2.99 -6.40 -9.56
CA SER A 30 2.21 -7.02 -10.62
C SER A 30 0.90 -6.28 -10.82
N TRP A 31 0.40 -6.26 -12.05
CA TRP A 31 -0.90 -5.69 -12.38
C TRP A 31 -2.02 -6.25 -11.51
N ASP A 32 -1.97 -7.55 -11.18
CA ASP A 32 -2.93 -8.16 -10.26
C ASP A 32 -2.88 -7.55 -8.85
N ARG A 33 -1.68 -7.23 -8.34
CA ARG A 33 -1.55 -6.60 -7.02
C ARG A 33 -2.07 -5.17 -7.05
N ILE A 34 -1.68 -4.39 -8.06
CA ILE A 34 -2.19 -3.03 -8.29
C ILE A 34 -3.71 -3.05 -8.34
N GLY A 35 -4.30 -3.95 -9.13
CA GLY A 35 -5.76 -4.10 -9.24
C GLY A 35 -6.43 -4.48 -7.92
N ARG A 36 -5.84 -5.39 -7.14
CA ARG A 36 -6.37 -5.75 -5.80
C ARG A 36 -6.27 -4.60 -4.81
N TYR A 37 -5.17 -3.83 -4.84
CA TYR A 37 -4.98 -2.71 -3.95
C TYR A 37 -5.90 -1.53 -4.30
N ALA A 38 -6.03 -1.18 -5.58
CA ALA A 38 -7.03 -0.23 -6.06
C ALA A 38 -8.46 -0.65 -5.66
N SER A 39 -8.76 -1.96 -5.71
CA SER A 39 -10.05 -2.48 -5.25
C SER A 39 -10.24 -2.34 -3.73
N LEU A 40 -9.17 -2.46 -2.93
CA LEU A 40 -9.21 -2.19 -1.50
C LEU A 40 -9.50 -0.71 -1.21
N ILE A 41 -8.85 0.20 -1.94
CA ILE A 41 -9.08 1.64 -1.86
C ILE A 41 -10.55 1.98 -2.17
N ARG A 42 -11.10 1.42 -3.26
CA ARG A 42 -12.52 1.58 -3.60
C ARG A 42 -13.48 1.06 -2.55
N ARG A 43 -13.17 -0.07 -1.91
CA ARG A 43 -13.99 -0.60 -0.79
C ARG A 43 -13.96 0.30 0.45
N ALA A 44 -12.91 1.09 0.64
CA ALA A 44 -12.87 2.13 1.67
C ALA A 44 -13.64 3.41 1.26
N GLY A 45 -14.34 3.39 0.11
CA GLY A 45 -15.19 4.47 -0.38
C GLY A 45 -14.48 5.52 -1.24
N THR A 46 -13.19 5.33 -1.54
CA THR A 46 -12.41 6.27 -2.36
C THR A 46 -12.40 5.85 -3.83
N GLU A 47 -12.85 6.73 -4.72
CA GLU A 47 -12.80 6.45 -6.16
C GLU A 47 -11.36 6.33 -6.66
N THR A 48 -11.13 5.43 -7.62
CA THR A 48 -9.82 5.27 -8.26
C THR A 48 -9.98 5.52 -9.76
N MET A 49 -9.35 6.58 -10.26
CA MET A 49 -9.49 7.07 -11.62
C MET A 49 -8.17 7.00 -12.37
N VAL A 50 -8.24 6.94 -13.70
CA VAL A 50 -7.10 7.05 -14.59
C VAL A 50 -7.40 8.15 -15.62
N ALA A 51 -6.62 9.23 -15.60
CA ALA A 51 -6.71 10.30 -16.59
C ALA A 51 -5.65 10.13 -17.68
N LYS A 52 -5.91 10.75 -18.84
CA LYS A 52 -5.03 10.69 -20.03
C LYS A 52 -4.55 12.07 -20.49
N ASP A 53 -4.92 13.11 -19.76
CA ASP A 53 -4.78 14.52 -20.12
C ASP A 53 -4.31 15.37 -18.93
N CYS A 54 -3.48 14.78 -18.06
CA CYS A 54 -2.91 15.51 -16.93
C CYS A 54 -1.84 16.52 -17.37
N PRO A 55 -1.65 17.62 -16.61
CA PRO A 55 -0.51 18.51 -16.79
C PRO A 55 0.83 17.75 -16.75
N PRO A 56 1.87 18.21 -17.45
CA PRO A 56 3.19 17.58 -17.40
C PRO A 56 3.69 17.42 -15.97
N SER A 57 4.44 16.35 -15.69
CA SER A 57 5.00 15.99 -14.37
C SER A 57 4.01 15.58 -13.27
N LEU A 58 2.70 15.75 -13.46
CA LEU A 58 1.72 15.23 -12.51
C LEU A 58 1.57 13.72 -12.72
N LEU A 59 2.07 12.92 -11.79
CA LEU A 59 2.02 11.45 -11.88
C LEU A 59 0.72 10.89 -11.29
N GLY A 60 0.26 11.47 -10.18
CA GLY A 60 -0.97 11.11 -9.49
C GLY A 60 -1.47 12.28 -8.66
N ALA A 61 -2.67 12.12 -8.10
CA ALA A 61 -3.20 13.05 -7.11
C ALA A 61 -4.31 12.39 -6.29
N PHE A 62 -4.43 12.78 -5.03
CA PHE A 62 -5.62 12.56 -4.22
C PHE A 62 -6.37 13.88 -3.97
N HIS A 63 -7.67 13.88 -4.24
CA HIS A 63 -8.55 15.03 -3.98
C HIS A 63 -9.53 14.70 -2.85
N SER A 64 -9.31 15.27 -1.66
CA SER A 64 -10.08 14.97 -0.44
C SER A 64 -11.58 15.26 -0.56
N GLN A 65 -11.97 16.44 -1.08
CA GLN A 65 -13.39 16.81 -1.20
C GLN A 65 -14.19 15.88 -2.12
N ARG A 66 -13.56 15.35 -3.17
CA ARG A 66 -14.18 14.39 -4.10
C ARG A 66 -13.97 12.94 -3.66
N ASN A 67 -13.14 12.72 -2.65
CA ASN A 67 -12.66 11.42 -2.21
C ASN A 67 -12.21 10.54 -3.39
N ALA A 68 -11.35 11.10 -4.25
CA ALA A 68 -10.91 10.46 -5.49
C ALA A 68 -9.38 10.45 -5.59
N LEU A 69 -8.82 9.29 -5.90
CA LEU A 69 -7.43 9.06 -6.23
C LEU A 69 -7.29 8.93 -7.75
N LEU A 70 -6.37 9.68 -8.33
CA LEU A 70 -6.11 9.76 -9.76
C LEU A 70 -4.70 9.27 -10.08
N LEU A 71 -4.57 8.46 -11.13
CA LEU A 71 -3.30 8.18 -11.80
C LEU A 71 -3.30 8.83 -13.19
N CYS A 72 -2.20 9.50 -13.54
CA CYS A 72 -2.06 10.23 -14.80
C CYS A 72 -1.33 9.39 -15.85
N ALA A 73 -2.08 8.59 -16.61
CA ALA A 73 -1.52 7.63 -17.57
C ALA A 73 -0.67 8.28 -18.67
N ASN A 74 -0.89 9.55 -19.00
CA ASN A 74 -0.08 10.25 -20.00
C ASN A 74 1.32 10.66 -19.51
N ASN A 75 1.57 10.57 -18.20
CA ASN A 75 2.87 10.88 -17.58
C ASN A 75 3.53 9.64 -16.95
N LEU A 76 2.92 8.47 -17.09
CA LEU A 76 3.38 7.21 -16.52
C LEU A 76 3.74 6.23 -17.63
N ASP A 77 4.87 5.56 -17.48
CA ASP A 77 5.21 4.43 -18.32
C ASP A 77 4.29 3.25 -18.00
N ASN A 78 4.13 2.34 -18.96
CA ASN A 78 3.41 1.10 -18.76
C ASN A 78 4.25 0.08 -17.94
N ASP A 79 4.73 0.50 -16.77
CA ASP A 79 5.54 -0.28 -15.83
C ASP A 79 4.80 -0.44 -14.49
N PRO A 80 4.45 -1.67 -14.08
CA PRO A 80 3.75 -1.89 -12.82
C PRO A 80 4.52 -1.41 -11.59
N LYS A 81 5.86 -1.33 -11.63
CA LYS A 81 6.64 -0.78 -10.51
C LYS A 81 6.40 0.71 -10.34
N GLN A 82 6.44 1.47 -11.43
CA GLN A 82 6.17 2.91 -11.40
C GLN A 82 4.73 3.19 -10.96
N ILE A 83 3.77 2.44 -11.52
CA ILE A 83 2.36 2.57 -11.13
C ILE A 83 2.16 2.27 -9.64
N TRP A 84 2.83 1.25 -9.10
CA TRP A 84 2.75 0.94 -7.67
C TRP A 84 3.30 2.08 -6.81
N VAL A 85 4.46 2.64 -7.13
CA VAL A 85 5.07 3.73 -6.38
C VAL A 85 4.10 4.91 -6.26
N VAL A 86 3.50 5.32 -7.37
CA VAL A 86 2.54 6.43 -7.38
C VAL A 86 1.27 6.05 -6.62
N LEU A 87 0.72 4.85 -6.86
CA LEU A 87 -0.48 4.40 -6.15
C LEU A 87 -0.28 4.33 -4.62
N ALA A 88 0.90 3.90 -4.16
CA ALA A 88 1.25 3.85 -2.75
C ALA A 88 1.46 5.24 -2.14
N HIS A 89 2.03 6.17 -2.91
CA HIS A 89 2.13 7.57 -2.52
C HIS A 89 0.73 8.18 -2.33
N GLU A 90 -0.12 8.12 -3.36
CA GLU A 90 -1.45 8.70 -3.31
C GLU A 90 -2.34 8.03 -2.26
N SER A 91 -2.15 6.73 -2.01
CA SER A 91 -2.90 6.04 -0.95
C SER A 91 -2.50 6.49 0.45
N ALA A 92 -1.31 7.07 0.65
CA ALA A 92 -0.94 7.69 1.91
C ALA A 92 -1.81 8.91 2.22
N HIS A 93 -2.09 9.73 1.21
CA HIS A 93 -3.05 10.84 1.35
C HIS A 93 -4.47 10.36 1.62
N VAL A 94 -4.87 9.22 1.03
CA VAL A 94 -6.13 8.56 1.38
C VAL A 94 -6.13 8.11 2.85
N MET A 95 -5.04 7.52 3.34
CA MET A 95 -4.90 7.10 4.74
C MET A 95 -4.98 8.29 5.69
N GLN A 96 -4.30 9.40 5.38
CA GLN A 96 -4.35 10.65 6.15
C GLN A 96 -5.80 11.15 6.23
N TYR A 97 -6.53 11.11 5.11
CA TYR A 97 -7.93 11.50 5.05
C TYR A 97 -8.90 10.53 5.76
N CYS A 98 -8.62 9.22 5.74
CA CYS A 98 -9.37 8.25 6.52
C CYS A 98 -9.19 8.49 8.03
N HIS A 99 -7.95 8.74 8.46
CA HIS A 99 -7.57 8.92 9.85
C HIS A 99 -7.95 10.30 10.40
N GLY A 100 -8.01 11.32 9.53
CA GLY A 100 -8.23 12.71 9.91
C GLY A 100 -6.96 13.42 10.38
N GLY A 101 -5.77 12.95 9.97
CA GLY A 101 -4.50 13.53 10.39
C GLY A 101 -3.28 12.74 9.94
N ALA A 102 -2.15 13.02 10.60
CA ALA A 102 -0.85 12.43 10.34
C ALA A 102 -0.82 10.90 10.52
N LEU A 103 -0.04 10.22 9.68
CA LEU A 103 0.23 8.78 9.80
C LEU A 103 1.31 8.47 10.84
N LEU A 104 2.26 9.40 11.03
CA LEU A 104 3.36 9.25 11.96
C LEU A 104 3.14 10.10 13.21
N ALA A 105 3.65 9.64 14.35
CA ALA A 105 3.83 10.51 15.51
C ALA A 105 4.97 11.50 15.26
N ASP A 106 4.93 12.68 15.91
CA ASP A 106 5.87 13.78 15.65
C ASP A 106 7.35 13.36 15.78
N HIS A 107 7.66 12.49 16.75
CA HIS A 107 9.01 12.00 17.00
C HIS A 107 9.53 11.01 15.95
N GLN A 108 8.68 10.54 15.04
CA GLN A 108 9.05 9.57 13.99
C GLN A 108 9.38 10.26 12.66
N VAL A 109 9.17 11.58 12.55
CA VAL A 109 9.34 12.32 11.29
C VAL A 109 10.81 12.36 10.86
N ASP A 110 11.74 12.54 11.81
CA ASP A 110 13.18 12.57 11.51
C ASP A 110 13.69 11.20 11.01
N GLU A 111 13.26 10.11 11.66
CA GLU A 111 13.57 8.75 11.21
C GLU A 111 13.00 8.47 9.81
N ALA A 112 11.80 8.97 9.51
CA ALA A 112 11.21 8.86 8.19
C ALA A 112 12.04 9.58 7.12
N LEU A 113 12.54 10.79 7.42
CA LEU A 113 13.42 11.54 6.53
C LEU A 113 14.74 10.81 6.27
N GLU A 114 15.37 10.26 7.31
CA GLU A 114 16.58 9.44 7.17
C GLU A 114 16.34 8.21 6.28
N ALA A 115 15.21 7.52 6.47
CA ALA A 115 14.82 6.38 5.67
C ALA A 115 14.58 6.75 4.19
N ILE A 116 13.99 7.92 3.92
CA ILE A 116 13.79 8.42 2.56
C ILE A 116 15.12 8.76 1.90
N GLU A 117 16.01 9.48 2.59
CA GLU A 117 17.33 9.84 2.07
C GLU A 117 18.18 8.60 1.76
N ALA A 118 18.17 7.60 2.65
CA ALA A 118 18.89 6.35 2.46
C ALA A 118 18.43 5.56 1.22
N ARG A 119 17.15 5.68 0.85
CA ARG A 119 16.58 5.02 -0.33
C ARG A 119 16.84 5.80 -1.61
N SER A 120 16.69 7.13 -1.56
CA SER A 120 16.80 7.99 -2.75
C SER A 120 17.09 9.44 -2.37
N ARG A 121 18.33 9.88 -2.65
CA ARG A 121 18.72 11.28 -2.51
C ARG A 121 17.86 12.23 -3.36
N THR A 122 17.44 11.80 -4.54
CA THR A 122 16.59 12.61 -5.42
C THR A 122 15.22 12.84 -4.79
N THR A 123 14.57 11.78 -4.29
CA THR A 123 13.28 11.87 -3.59
C THR A 123 13.37 12.77 -2.37
N PHE A 124 14.46 12.68 -1.61
CA PHE A 124 14.71 13.56 -0.47
C PHE A 124 14.89 15.03 -0.88
N GLN A 125 15.60 15.30 -1.98
CA GLN A 125 15.79 16.66 -2.48
C GLN A 125 14.48 17.27 -2.99
N GLU A 126 13.60 16.48 -3.62
CA GLU A 126 12.29 16.91 -4.10
C GLU A 126 11.36 17.36 -2.98
N LEU A 127 11.49 16.82 -1.76
CA LEU A 127 10.70 17.27 -0.61
C LEU A 127 10.86 18.77 -0.34
N ARG A 128 12.04 19.35 -0.68
CA ARG A 128 12.33 20.77 -0.52
C ARG A 128 11.51 21.68 -1.44
N LEU A 129 10.84 21.12 -2.45
CA LEU A 129 10.01 21.86 -3.39
C LEU A 129 8.61 22.13 -2.82
N TYR A 130 8.18 21.38 -1.80
CA TYR A 130 6.88 21.54 -1.19
C TYR A 130 6.84 22.71 -0.21
N HIS A 131 5.66 23.34 -0.10
CA HIS A 131 5.42 24.36 0.91
C HIS A 131 5.47 23.75 2.32
N GLN A 132 5.92 24.52 3.32
CA GLN A 132 6.09 24.03 4.69
C GLN A 132 4.81 23.43 5.29
N SER A 133 3.65 23.95 4.93
CA SER A 133 2.35 23.42 5.38
C SER A 133 2.01 22.02 4.85
N GLN A 134 2.63 21.59 3.74
CA GLN A 134 2.40 20.28 3.11
C GLN A 134 3.51 19.28 3.46
N HIS A 135 4.60 19.77 4.06
CA HIS A 135 5.86 19.03 4.14
C HIS A 135 5.72 17.71 4.91
N ARG A 136 4.98 17.72 6.03
CA ARG A 136 4.73 16.50 6.81
C ARG A 136 3.93 15.46 6.02
N GLU A 137 2.84 15.89 5.39
CA GLU A 137 1.97 14.98 4.63
C GLU A 137 2.73 14.29 3.50
N GLU A 138 3.60 15.05 2.83
CA GLU A 138 4.48 14.57 1.77
C GLU A 138 5.60 13.66 2.27
N ILE A 139 6.21 13.96 3.43
CA ILE A 139 7.20 13.06 4.05
C ILE A 139 6.57 11.69 4.30
N GLU A 140 5.37 11.66 4.88
CA GLU A 140 4.66 10.41 5.14
C GLU A 140 4.33 9.66 3.84
N ALA A 141 3.87 10.36 2.80
CA ALA A 141 3.62 9.77 1.49
C ALA A 141 4.89 9.22 0.82
N ARG A 142 6.01 9.95 0.90
CA ARG A 142 7.34 9.50 0.42
C ARG A 142 7.90 8.35 1.25
N LEU A 143 7.55 8.24 2.53
CA LEU A 143 7.91 7.07 3.33
C LEU A 143 7.12 5.85 2.85
N VAL A 144 5.79 5.97 2.74
CA VAL A 144 4.87 4.90 2.35
C VAL A 144 5.18 4.37 0.95
N GLN A 145 5.46 5.25 -0.02
CA GLN A 145 5.76 4.82 -1.39
C GLN A 145 6.99 3.88 -1.48
N GLY A 146 7.89 3.96 -0.50
CA GLY A 146 9.10 3.15 -0.44
C GLY A 146 8.97 1.87 0.40
N LEU A 147 7.80 1.61 0.99
CA LEU A 147 7.58 0.42 1.80
C LEU A 147 7.29 -0.82 0.94
N PRO A 148 7.56 -2.03 1.46
CA PRO A 148 7.10 -3.26 0.86
C PRO A 148 5.56 -3.26 0.69
N PRO A 149 5.02 -3.84 -0.40
CA PRO A 149 3.58 -3.71 -0.68
C PRO A 149 2.66 -4.28 0.40
N GLN A 150 3.13 -5.30 1.11
CA GLN A 150 2.35 -5.90 2.19
C GLN A 150 2.20 -4.94 3.36
N GLU A 151 3.23 -4.13 3.63
CA GLU A 151 3.20 -3.11 4.68
C GLU A 151 2.29 -1.94 4.27
N VAL A 152 2.36 -1.49 3.01
CA VAL A 152 1.44 -0.48 2.46
C VAL A 152 -0.02 -0.94 2.58
N GLU A 153 -0.30 -2.19 2.20
CA GLU A 153 -1.65 -2.78 2.34
C GLU A 153 -2.10 -2.88 3.81
N ALA A 154 -1.18 -3.22 4.72
CA ALA A 154 -1.48 -3.33 6.14
C ALA A 154 -1.77 -1.96 6.79
N LEU A 155 -0.93 -0.96 6.49
CA LEU A 155 -1.15 0.43 6.93
C LEU A 155 -2.49 0.95 6.43
N PHE A 156 -2.82 0.71 5.16
CA PHE A 156 -4.09 1.15 4.59
C PHE A 156 -5.29 0.55 5.33
N ARG A 157 -5.23 -0.75 5.64
CA ARG A 157 -6.29 -1.41 6.41
C ARG A 157 -6.42 -0.87 7.82
N SER A 158 -5.31 -0.49 8.45
CA SER A 158 -5.30 0.11 9.78
C SER A 158 -5.93 1.51 9.77
N PHE A 159 -5.42 2.40 8.92
CA PHE A 159 -5.86 3.81 8.90
C PHE A 159 -7.25 4.01 8.28
N CYS A 160 -7.69 3.13 7.38
CA CYS A 160 -9.03 3.17 6.79
C CYS A 160 -9.99 2.11 7.36
N ALA A 161 -9.71 1.52 8.53
CA ALA A 161 -10.50 0.44 9.11
C ALA A 161 -12.01 0.78 9.22
N ASP A 162 -12.35 1.96 9.76
CA ASP A 162 -13.74 2.39 9.94
C ASP A 162 -14.51 2.45 8.62
N ARG A 163 -13.86 2.93 7.56
CA ARG A 163 -14.49 3.01 6.23
C ARG A 163 -14.67 1.63 5.61
N LEU A 164 -13.69 0.74 5.79
CA LEU A 164 -13.78 -0.65 5.33
C LEU A 164 -14.90 -1.42 6.03
N LEU A 165 -15.12 -1.17 7.32
CA LEU A 165 -16.25 -1.75 8.06
C LEU A 165 -17.60 -1.25 7.51
N ARG A 166 -17.74 0.05 7.26
CA ARG A 166 -18.98 0.62 6.68
C ARG A 166 -19.26 0.11 5.26
N GLY A 167 -18.23 0.00 4.42
CA GLY A 167 -18.34 -0.55 3.06
C GLY A 167 -18.60 -2.06 3.01
N SER A 168 -18.46 -2.77 4.14
CA SER A 168 -18.74 -4.21 4.26
C SER A 168 -20.19 -4.52 4.69
N VAL A 169 -20.97 -3.52 5.09
CA VAL A 169 -22.39 -3.68 5.41
C VAL A 169 -23.17 -3.78 4.09
N PRO A 170 -23.83 -4.92 3.79
CA PRO A 170 -24.74 -4.99 2.65
C PRO A 170 -25.84 -3.94 2.84
N VAL A 171 -26.12 -3.15 1.80
CA VAL A 171 -27.33 -2.31 1.78
C VAL A 171 -28.54 -3.24 2.02
N PRO A 172 -29.38 -2.98 3.05
CA PRO A 172 -30.59 -3.77 3.24
C PRO A 172 -31.43 -3.70 1.97
N PRO A 173 -31.95 -4.82 1.45
CA PRO A 173 -32.88 -4.77 0.33
C PRO A 173 -34.14 -4.04 0.79
N GLY A 174 -34.35 -2.80 0.33
CA GLY A 174 -35.60 -2.07 0.63
C GLY A 174 -35.52 -0.55 0.69
N VAL A 175 -34.35 0.09 0.65
CA VAL A 175 -34.29 1.57 0.59
C VAL A 175 -34.11 2.01 -0.86
N SER A 176 -35.23 2.20 -1.54
CA SER A 176 -35.26 2.96 -2.80
C SER A 176 -34.90 4.42 -2.51
N PRO A 177 -34.03 5.07 -3.32
CA PRO A 177 -33.83 6.50 -3.22
C PRO A 177 -35.13 7.21 -3.59
N GLU A 178 -35.62 8.05 -2.67
CA GLU A 178 -36.77 8.91 -2.88
C GLU A 178 -36.48 9.85 -4.07
N PRO A 179 -37.40 10.00 -5.05
CA PRO A 179 -37.17 10.90 -6.17
C PRO A 179 -37.14 12.35 -5.66
N PRO A 180 -36.36 13.24 -6.30
CA PRO A 180 -36.26 14.63 -5.88
C PRO A 180 -37.61 15.33 -6.02
N GLU A 181 -38.08 15.97 -4.94
CA GLU A 181 -39.15 16.95 -5.00
C GLU A 181 -38.73 18.07 -5.97
N THR A 182 -39.54 18.28 -6.98
CA THR A 182 -39.39 19.41 -7.90
C THR A 182 -40.26 20.58 -7.41
N PRO A 183 -39.83 21.84 -7.61
CA PRO A 183 -40.55 23.02 -7.12
C PRO A 183 -41.93 23.22 -7.75
#